data_AF-A0A1N6KSN2-F1
#
_entry.id   AF-A0A1N6KSN2-F1
#
_cell.length_a   1.000
_cell.length_b   1.000
_cell.length_c   1.000
_cell.angle_alpha   90.00
_cell.angle_beta   90.00
_cell.angle_gamma   90.00
#
_symmetry.space_group_name_H-M   'P 1'
#
loop_
_entity.id
_entity.type
_entity.pdbx_description
1 polymer ?
#
loop_
_entity_poly.entity_id
_entity_poly.type
_entity_poly.pdbx_seq_one_letter_code
_entity_poly.pdbx_strand_id
1 'polypeptide(L)'
;MICPPHPPAKLVQGWMARHQDPTSFVLHMIGIPPTILGILMIPIYTYLFSLPVFLFSLVLFVGGYMIQFLGHALEGTDPGEVILLKRKLGWSYVDVAPPRKSRPGTARSV
;
A
#
# COMPACT_ATOMS: atom_id res chain seq x y z
N MET A 1 12.90 9.05 -34.80
CA MET A 1 13.15 9.60 -33.46
C MET A 1 12.13 8.99 -32.53
N ILE A 2 12.57 8.31 -31.47
CA ILE A 2 11.69 7.79 -30.42
C ILE A 2 11.43 8.96 -29.46
N CYS A 3 10.17 9.31 -29.21
CA CYS A 3 9.84 10.32 -28.21
C CYS A 3 10.39 9.89 -26.84
N PRO A 4 10.99 10.79 -26.05
CA PRO A 4 11.40 10.45 -24.70
C PRO A 4 10.17 10.00 -23.89
N PRO A 5 10.33 9.05 -22.96
CA PRO A 5 9.22 8.57 -22.15
C PRO A 5 8.60 9.73 -21.37
N HIS A 6 7.27 9.74 -21.28
CA HIS A 6 6.57 10.72 -20.47
C HIS A 6 7.02 10.59 -18.99
N PRO A 7 7.16 11.71 -18.27
CA PRO A 7 7.41 11.66 -16.85
C PRO A 7 6.28 10.89 -16.15
N PRO A 8 6.59 10.10 -15.11
CA PRO A 8 5.57 9.36 -14.38
C PRO A 8 4.52 10.33 -13.81
N ALA A 9 3.26 9.92 -13.81
CA ALA A 9 2.19 10.72 -13.22
C ALA A 9 2.49 11.03 -11.74
N LYS A 10 2.05 12.20 -11.23
CA LYS A 10 2.26 12.61 -9.84
C LYS A 10 1.82 11.55 -8.82
N LEU A 11 0.75 10.81 -9.13
CA LEU A 11 0.27 9.68 -8.33
C LEU A 11 1.33 8.58 -8.20
N VAL A 12 1.95 8.20 -9.32
CA VAL A 12 3.01 7.18 -9.36
C VAL A 12 4.23 7.67 -8.60
N GLN A 13 4.64 8.93 -8.79
CA GLN A 13 5.77 9.51 -8.06
C GLN A 13 5.54 9.49 -6.54
N GLY A 14 4.36 9.91 -6.09
CA GLY A 14 3.98 9.88 -4.68
C GLY A 14 3.84 8.47 -4.13
N TRP A 15 3.40 7.51 -4.94
CA TRP A 15 3.36 6.11 -4.53
C TRP A 15 4.77 5.53 -4.37
N MET A 16 5.66 5.74 -5.36
CA MET A 16 7.06 5.30 -5.30
C MET A 16 7.82 5.93 -4.14
N ALA A 17 7.55 7.20 -3.82
CA ALA A 17 8.21 7.88 -2.70
C ALA A 17 7.88 7.26 -1.32
N ARG A 18 6.71 6.63 -1.18
CA ARG A 18 6.22 6.04 0.09
C ARG A 18 6.53 4.54 0.24
N HIS A 19 7.03 3.91 -0.82
CA HIS A 19 7.35 2.48 -0.87
C HIS A 19 8.81 2.31 -1.31
N GLN A 20 9.74 2.75 -0.47
CA GLN A 20 11.17 2.66 -0.75
C GLN A 20 11.72 1.28 -0.40
N ASP A 21 11.13 0.59 0.58
CA ASP A 21 11.49 -0.79 0.91
C ASP A 21 10.88 -1.79 -0.09
N PRO A 22 11.69 -2.66 -0.72
CA PRO A 22 11.19 -3.65 -1.67
C PRO A 22 10.16 -4.62 -1.08
N THR A 23 10.27 -4.93 0.22
CA THR A 23 9.33 -5.82 0.91
C THR A 23 7.97 -5.15 1.02
N SER A 24 7.95 -3.90 1.51
CA SER A 24 6.73 -3.09 1.57
C SER A 24 6.09 -2.96 0.19
N PHE A 25 6.87 -2.66 -0.84
CA PHE A 25 6.41 -2.56 -2.22
C PHE A 25 5.73 -3.85 -2.69
N VAL A 26 6.38 -5.01 -2.51
CA VAL A 26 5.84 -6.31 -2.95
C VAL A 26 4.59 -6.68 -2.18
N LEU A 27 4.55 -6.43 -0.86
CA LEU A 27 3.35 -6.66 -0.05
C LEU A 27 2.18 -5.82 -0.58
N HIS A 28 2.40 -4.57 -0.98
CA HIS A 28 1.36 -3.76 -1.62
C HIS A 28 0.93 -4.31 -2.97
N MET A 29 1.86 -4.75 -3.82
CA MET A 29 1.52 -5.37 -5.11
C MET A 29 0.66 -6.64 -4.95
N ILE A 30 0.85 -7.38 -3.86
CA ILE A 30 0.05 -8.58 -3.54
C ILE A 30 -1.27 -8.20 -2.86
N GLY A 31 -1.27 -7.20 -1.96
CA GLY A 31 -2.42 -6.83 -1.13
C GLY A 31 -3.46 -5.95 -1.83
N ILE A 32 -3.05 -5.07 -2.74
CA ILE A 32 -3.97 -4.16 -3.45
C ILE A 32 -5.00 -4.92 -4.30
N PRO A 33 -4.62 -5.89 -5.17
CA PRO A 33 -5.59 -6.61 -6.00
C PRO A 33 -6.73 -7.29 -5.22
N PRO A 34 -6.49 -8.10 -4.17
CA PRO A 34 -7.59 -8.71 -3.41
C PRO A 34 -8.41 -7.68 -2.64
N THR A 35 -7.84 -6.58 -2.16
CA THR A 35 -8.62 -5.51 -1.54
C THR A 35 -9.59 -4.87 -2.54
N ILE A 36 -9.12 -4.52 -3.74
CA ILE A 36 -9.98 -3.97 -4.80
C ILE A 36 -11.06 -5.00 -5.17
N LEU A 37 -10.68 -6.26 -5.37
CA LEU A 37 -11.62 -7.32 -5.74
C LEU A 37 -12.69 -7.54 -4.66
N GLY A 38 -12.31 -7.51 -3.38
CA GLY A 38 -13.23 -7.59 -2.24
C GLY A 38 -14.32 -6.52 -2.31
N ILE A 39 -13.95 -5.26 -2.59
CA ILE A 39 -14.90 -4.15 -2.77
C ILE A 39 -15.77 -4.37 -4.02
N LEU A 40 -15.17 -4.76 -5.15
CA LEU A 40 -15.90 -4.98 -6.40
C LEU A 40 -16.90 -6.15 -6.32
N MET A 41 -16.75 -7.05 -5.35
CA MET A 41 -17.71 -8.12 -5.07
C MET A 41 -18.97 -7.66 -4.34
N ILE A 42 -19.02 -6.42 -3.82
CA ILE A 42 -20.17 -5.90 -3.06
C ILE A 42 -21.47 -5.97 -3.86
N PRO A 43 -21.55 -5.41 -5.10
CA PRO A 43 -22.78 -5.48 -5.89
C PRO A 43 -23.25 -6.92 -6.16
N ILE A 44 -22.30 -7.85 -6.36
CA ILE A 44 -22.59 -9.25 -6.69
C ILE A 44 -23.24 -9.94 -5.50
N TYR A 45 -22.65 -9.86 -4.29
CA TYR A 45 -23.28 -10.52 -3.15
C TYR A 45 -24.60 -9.83 -2.77
N THR A 46 -24.72 -8.50 -2.92
CA THR A 46 -25.98 -7.80 -2.64
C THR A 46 -27.09 -8.23 -3.59
N TYR A 47 -26.77 -8.46 -4.87
CA TYR A 47 -27.72 -8.95 -5.86
C TYR A 47 -28.12 -10.41 -5.61
N LEU A 48 -27.15 -11.27 -5.29
CA LEU A 48 -27.38 -12.70 -5.05
C LEU A 48 -27.91 -13.00 -3.64
N PHE A 49 -27.84 -12.04 -2.71
CA PHE A 49 -28.08 -12.21 -1.29
C PHE A 49 -27.35 -13.44 -0.69
N SER A 50 -26.09 -13.64 -1.12
CA SER A 50 -25.34 -14.88 -0.88
C SER A 50 -24.30 -14.72 0.22
N LEU A 51 -24.50 -15.43 1.34
CA LEU A 51 -23.57 -15.45 2.47
C LEU A 51 -22.16 -15.96 2.08
N PRO A 52 -22.01 -17.04 1.29
CA PRO A 52 -20.68 -17.47 0.83
C PRO A 52 -19.92 -16.39 0.04
N VAL A 53 -20.61 -15.67 -0.85
CA VAL A 53 -19.98 -14.59 -1.64
C VAL A 53 -19.61 -13.41 -0.74
N PHE A 54 -20.47 -13.08 0.24
CA PHE A 54 -20.15 -12.07 1.25
C PHE A 54 -18.89 -12.43 2.04
N LEU A 55 -18.79 -13.66 2.55
CA LEU A 55 -17.62 -14.10 3.31
C LEU A 55 -16.35 -14.09 2.45
N PHE A 56 -16.45 -14.53 1.20
CA PHE A 56 -15.33 -14.49 0.26
C PHE A 56 -14.87 -13.04 -0.02
N SER A 57 -15.81 -12.14 -0.31
CA SER A 57 -15.57 -10.70 -0.48
C SER A 57 -14.89 -10.09 0.75
N LEU A 58 -15.39 -10.41 1.93
CA LEU A 58 -14.85 -9.93 3.20
C LEU A 58 -13.41 -10.42 3.44
N VAL A 59 -13.15 -11.71 3.20
CA VAL A 59 -11.79 -12.28 3.35
C VAL A 59 -10.81 -11.66 2.37
N LEU A 60 -11.20 -11.46 1.11
CA LEU A 60 -10.38 -10.76 0.12
C LEU A 60 -10.06 -9.34 0.56
N PHE A 61 -11.08 -8.60 1.00
CA PHE A 61 -10.93 -7.22 1.45
C PHE A 61 -10.00 -7.14 2.66
N VAL A 62 -10.36 -7.81 3.76
CA VAL A 62 -9.63 -7.76 5.03
C VAL A 62 -8.23 -8.35 4.88
N GLY A 63 -8.09 -9.51 4.23
CA GLY A 63 -6.81 -10.16 4.01
C GLY A 63 -5.86 -9.31 3.17
N GLY A 64 -6.32 -8.79 2.03
CA GLY A 64 -5.53 -7.89 1.19
C GLY A 64 -5.13 -6.61 1.92
N TYR A 65 -6.03 -6.09 2.77
CA TYR A 65 -5.81 -4.86 3.51
C TYR A 65 -4.80 -5.05 4.65
N MET A 66 -4.87 -6.18 5.36
CA MET A 66 -3.88 -6.53 6.38
C MET A 66 -2.47 -6.68 5.79
N ILE A 67 -2.33 -7.25 4.59
CA ILE A 67 -1.04 -7.37 3.89
C ILE A 67 -0.45 -5.96 3.60
N GLN A 68 -1.29 -5.01 3.17
CA GLN A 68 -0.85 -3.63 2.93
C GLN A 68 -0.41 -2.94 4.22
N PHE A 69 -1.18 -3.11 5.31
CA PHE A 69 -0.80 -2.58 6.64
C PHE A 69 0.52 -3.15 7.13
N LEU A 70 0.78 -4.43 6.89
CA LEU A 70 2.07 -5.05 7.20
C LEU A 70 3.21 -4.40 6.38
N GLY A 71 2.98 -4.12 5.11
CA GLY A 71 3.94 -3.39 4.27
C GLY A 71 4.28 -2.02 4.85
N HIS A 72 3.27 -1.24 5.22
CA HIS A 72 3.44 0.06 5.87
C HIS A 72 4.17 -0.03 7.21
N ALA A 73 3.83 -1.03 8.05
CA ALA A 73 4.50 -1.25 9.32
C ALA A 73 5.99 -1.59 9.15
N LEU A 74 6.35 -2.36 8.12
CA LEU A 74 7.74 -2.70 7.80
C LEU A 74 8.52 -1.52 7.20
N GLU A 75 7.86 -0.68 6.39
CA GLU A 75 8.43 0.57 5.88
C GLU A 75 8.64 1.60 7.00
N GLY A 76 7.78 1.58 8.03
CA GLY A 76 7.72 2.59 9.08
C GLY A 76 6.92 3.83 8.69
N THR A 77 5.96 3.67 7.77
CA THR A 77 5.04 4.74 7.33
C THR A 77 3.62 4.48 7.82
N ASP A 78 2.83 5.54 7.94
CA ASP A 78 1.40 5.43 8.18
C ASP A 78 0.64 5.13 6.87
N PRO A 79 -0.36 4.23 6.88
CA PRO A 79 -1.25 4.04 5.74
C PRO A 79 -1.99 5.32 5.35
N GLY A 80 -2.31 5.48 4.07
CA GLY A 80 -2.86 6.74 3.53
C GLY A 80 -4.15 7.20 4.23
N GLU A 81 -5.08 6.29 4.48
CA GLU A 81 -6.31 6.57 5.22
C GLU A 81 -6.07 6.93 6.69
N VAL A 82 -5.05 6.34 7.32
CA VAL A 82 -4.62 6.69 8.68
C VAL A 82 -4.02 8.09 8.68
N ILE A 83 -3.22 8.45 7.67
CA ILE A 83 -2.71 9.81 7.48
C ILE A 83 -3.85 10.81 7.32
N LEU A 84 -4.85 10.50 6.48
CA LEU A 84 -6.02 11.36 6.30
C LEU A 84 -6.77 11.57 7.61
N LEU A 85 -6.94 10.52 8.41
CA LEU A 85 -7.57 10.60 9.73
C LEU A 85 -6.73 11.42 10.72
N LYS A 86 -5.45 11.10 10.88
CA LYS A 86 -4.50 11.81 11.75
C LYS A 86 -4.43 13.29 11.40
N ARG A 87 -4.36 13.62 10.10
CA ARG A 87 -4.38 14.99 9.60
C ARG A 87 -5.64 15.74 10.00
N LYS A 88 -6.82 15.10 9.90
CA LYS A 88 -8.08 15.70 10.35
C LYS A 88 -8.13 15.93 11.86
N LEU A 89 -7.47 15.07 12.63
CA LEU A 89 -7.41 15.13 14.10
C LEU A 89 -6.25 16.00 14.63
N GLY A 90 -5.39 16.55 13.75
CA GLY A 90 -4.22 17.32 14.15
C GLY A 90 -3.09 16.48 14.78
N TRP A 91 -3.10 15.17 14.56
CA TRP A 91 -2.07 14.26 15.07
C TRP A 91 -0.86 14.17 14.15
N SER A 92 0.31 13.87 14.72
CA SER A 92 1.52 13.59 13.95
C SER A 92 1.36 12.29 13.14
N TYR A 93 1.90 12.29 11.92
CA TYR A 93 1.90 11.14 11.02
C TYR A 93 3.20 11.05 10.22
N VAL A 94 3.52 9.87 9.72
CA VAL A 94 4.70 9.61 8.88
C VAL A 94 4.26 9.21 7.48
N ASP A 95 4.42 10.09 6.50
CA ASP A 95 4.03 9.82 5.10
C ASP A 95 5.14 9.10 4.31
N VAL A 96 6.39 9.51 4.52
CA VAL A 96 7.58 8.93 3.88
C VAL A 96 8.58 8.57 4.98
N ALA A 97 9.10 7.34 4.95
CA ALA A 97 10.08 6.88 5.92
C ALA A 97 11.39 7.68 5.77
N PRO A 98 12.09 7.98 6.89
CA PRO A 98 13.43 8.58 6.80
C PRO A 98 14.40 7.61 6.10
N PRO A 99 15.42 8.12 5.40
CA PRO A 99 16.42 7.27 4.75
C PRO A 99 16.99 6.25 5.74
N ARG A 100 16.96 4.96 5.36
CA ARG A 100 17.52 3.88 6.20
C ARG A 100 18.99 4.20 6.47
N LYS A 101 19.36 4.40 7.74
CA LYS A 101 20.76 4.61 8.13
C LYS A 101 21.59 3.43 7.63
N SER A 102 22.61 3.70 6.83
CA SER A 102 23.60 2.70 6.41
C SER A 102 24.17 2.03 7.66
N ARG A 103 24.09 0.69 7.75
CA ARG A 103 24.71 -0.05 8.86
C ARG A 103 26.21 0.28 8.87
N PRO A 104 26.80 0.67 10.02
CA PRO A 104 28.24 0.79 10.13
C PRO A 104 28.83 -0.60 9.87
N GLY A 105 29.51 -0.79 8.74
CA GLY A 105 30.12 -2.07 8.38
C GLY A 105 30.07 -2.46 6.90
N THR A 106 29.33 -1.75 6.05
CA THR A 106 29.34 -1.99 4.59
C THR A 106 30.23 -1.00 3.84
N ALA A 107 31.38 -0.65 4.41
CA ALA A 107 32.49 -0.14 3.61
C ALA A 107 33.11 -1.35 2.90
N ARG A 108 32.64 -1.66 1.69
CA ARG A 108 33.41 -2.53 0.79
C ARG A 108 34.67 -1.75 0.43
N SER A 109 35.79 -2.14 1.02
CA SER A 109 37.12 -1.81 0.50
C SER A 109 37.21 -2.36 -0.92
N VAL A 110 37.28 -1.45 -1.90
CA VAL A 110 37.80 -1.70 -3.24
C VAL A 110 38.88 -0.65 -3.47
#